data_AF-A0A0N4U3M4-F1
#
_entry.id   AF-A0A0N4U3M4-F1
#
_cell.length_a   1.000
_cell.length_b   1.000
_cell.length_c   1.000
_cell.angle_alpha   90.00
_cell.angle_beta   90.00
_cell.angle_gamma   90.00
#
_symmetry.space_group_name_H-M   'P 1'
#
loop_
_entity.id
_entity.type
_entity.pdbx_description
1 polymer ?
#
loop_
_entity_poly.entity_id
_entity_poly.type
_entity_poly.pdbx_seq_one_letter_code
_entity_poly.pdbx_strand_id
1 'polypeptide(L)'
;MKSLGGYGALIITTIMINASNNKNLREMAGHADACGSSVALKNWELSNGIDSVEKIYRYDANEQQAILAVKPWEKDPHYFKEVKISALALLKMVMHARRGGNLEIMGVIQGKVDAHTIIIMDSFALPVEGTETRVNAQSQAYEYMSIYSENCEPVGRLDKVVGWYHSHPGYGCWLSGIDVATQSLNQQFQEPFVAVVIDPIRTISAGKVDLGAFRTYPKGYKPPDEQPSEYQSIPLNKIEDFGVHCKQYYPLEVSYFKSSLDARLLESLWNTYWVTTLSSNPLLTNFSYTTQQVKELSSKLEKVHDKIKKLK
;
A
#
# COMPACT_ATOMS: atom_id res chain seq x y z
N MET A 1 -38.96 11.95 44.34
CA MET A 1 -38.50 10.54 44.38
C MET A 1 -39.37 9.70 43.44
N LYS A 2 -38.98 9.55 42.18
CA LYS A 2 -39.55 8.56 41.24
C LYS A 2 -38.40 7.84 40.56
N SER A 3 -38.49 6.52 40.61
CA SER A 3 -37.46 5.50 40.36
C SER A 3 -37.04 5.41 38.89
N LEU A 4 -35.73 5.50 38.62
CA LEU A 4 -35.07 5.07 37.40
C LEU A 4 -34.58 3.63 37.59
N GLY A 5 -35.39 2.66 37.19
CA GLY A 5 -35.03 1.24 37.18
C GLY A 5 -35.84 0.53 36.10
N GLY A 6 -35.24 0.28 34.94
CA GLY A 6 -35.95 -0.40 33.84
C GLY A 6 -35.19 -0.56 32.51
N TYR A 7 -34.17 0.26 32.23
CA TYR A 7 -33.51 0.22 30.91
C TYR A 7 -32.25 -0.66 30.83
N GLY A 8 -31.75 -1.20 31.95
CA GLY A 8 -30.53 -2.03 31.98
C GLY A 8 -30.71 -3.48 31.52
N ALA A 9 -31.92 -4.04 31.61
CA ALA A 9 -32.14 -5.48 31.39
C ALA A 9 -32.43 -5.85 29.92
N LEU A 10 -32.84 -4.90 29.07
CA LEU A 10 -33.18 -5.21 27.66
C LEU A 10 -31.95 -5.24 26.73
N ILE A 11 -30.87 -4.54 27.10
CA ILE A 11 -29.65 -4.45 26.27
C ILE A 11 -28.79 -5.71 26.40
N ILE A 12 -28.77 -6.36 27.58
CA ILE A 12 -27.94 -7.55 27.82
C ILE A 12 -28.51 -8.78 27.12
N THR A 13 -29.84 -8.94 27.04
CA THR A 13 -30.46 -10.09 26.37
C THR A 13 -30.28 -10.06 24.84
N THR A 14 -30.22 -8.88 24.23
CA THR A 14 -30.04 -8.73 22.78
C THR A 14 -28.60 -9.07 22.34
N ILE A 15 -27.61 -8.86 23.21
CA ILE A 15 -26.20 -9.19 22.93
C ILE A 15 -25.95 -10.71 23.03
N MET A 16 -26.63 -11.40 23.95
CA MET A 16 -26.44 -12.85 24.15
C MET A 16 -27.09 -13.71 23.05
N ILE A 17 -28.20 -13.27 22.44
CA ILE A 17 -28.84 -14.01 21.34
C ILE A 17 -28.00 -13.96 20.05
N ASN A 18 -27.30 -12.85 19.78
CA ASN A 18 -26.39 -12.74 18.64
C ASN A 18 -25.09 -13.54 18.80
N ALA A 19 -24.59 -13.72 20.03
CA ALA A 19 -23.38 -14.51 20.29
C ALA A 19 -23.61 -16.02 20.11
N SER A 20 -24.80 -16.52 20.46
CA SER A 20 -25.13 -17.94 20.32
C SER A 20 -25.42 -18.35 18.87
N ASN A 21 -26.08 -17.49 18.09
CA ASN A 21 -26.30 -17.74 16.65
C ASN A 21 -24.99 -17.67 15.83
N ASN A 22 -23.99 -16.89 16.26
CA ASN A 22 -22.69 -16.83 15.60
C ASN A 22 -21.81 -18.07 15.86
N LYS A 23 -22.03 -18.81 16.96
CA LYS A 23 -21.31 -20.07 17.22
C LYS A 23 -21.77 -21.18 16.30
N ASN A 24 -23.08 -21.33 16.10
CA ASN A 24 -23.64 -22.37 15.22
C ASN A 24 -23.35 -22.12 13.73
N LEU A 25 -23.25 -20.86 13.29
CA LEU A 25 -22.83 -20.52 11.93
C LEU A 25 -21.33 -20.78 11.68
N ARG A 26 -20.48 -20.64 12.71
CA ARG A 26 -19.03 -20.94 12.60
C ARG A 26 -18.72 -22.44 12.55
N GLU A 27 -19.52 -23.27 13.20
CA GLU A 27 -19.31 -24.73 13.17
C GLU A 27 -19.77 -25.38 11.85
N MET A 28 -20.78 -24.82 11.15
CA MET A 28 -21.20 -25.33 9.84
C MET A 28 -20.37 -24.79 8.66
N ALA A 29 -19.76 -23.60 8.78
CA ALA A 29 -18.85 -23.05 7.76
C ALA A 29 -17.42 -23.65 7.83
N GLY A 30 -17.03 -24.22 8.98
CA GLY A 30 -15.66 -24.62 9.28
C GLY A 30 -15.08 -25.79 8.47
N HIS A 31 -15.88 -26.49 7.66
CA HIS A 31 -15.38 -27.62 6.82
C HIS A 31 -15.46 -27.38 5.31
N ALA A 32 -16.27 -26.42 4.84
CA ALA A 32 -16.39 -26.11 3.41
C ALA A 32 -15.49 -24.94 2.96
N ASP A 33 -15.24 -23.94 3.84
CA ASP A 33 -14.50 -22.73 3.46
C ASP A 33 -12.97 -22.89 3.46
N ALA A 34 -12.42 -23.85 4.20
CA ALA A 34 -10.97 -24.04 4.30
C ALA A 34 -10.32 -24.44 2.95
N CYS A 35 -11.08 -25.11 2.08
CA CYS A 35 -10.59 -25.48 0.74
C CYS A 35 -10.59 -24.27 -0.21
N GLY A 36 -11.65 -23.46 -0.19
CA GLY A 36 -11.78 -22.28 -1.06
C GLY A 36 -10.80 -21.17 -0.70
N SER A 37 -10.55 -20.96 0.59
CA SER A 37 -9.60 -19.95 1.06
C SER A 37 -8.15 -20.32 0.67
N SER A 38 -7.75 -21.58 0.80
CA SER A 38 -6.42 -22.07 0.43
C SER A 38 -6.15 -21.92 -1.08
N VAL A 39 -7.14 -22.22 -1.93
CA VAL A 39 -7.02 -22.05 -3.39
C VAL A 39 -6.90 -20.58 -3.77
N ALA A 40 -7.72 -19.71 -3.17
CA ALA A 40 -7.68 -18.30 -3.46
C ALA A 40 -6.37 -17.63 -3.02
N LEU A 41 -5.81 -18.04 -1.87
CA LEU A 41 -4.50 -17.57 -1.42
C LEU A 41 -3.41 -17.98 -2.42
N LYS A 42 -3.37 -19.26 -2.83
CA LYS A 42 -2.41 -19.72 -3.83
C LYS A 42 -2.53 -18.97 -5.15
N ASN A 43 -3.75 -18.67 -5.59
CA ASN A 43 -3.97 -17.87 -6.80
C ASN A 43 -3.45 -16.45 -6.63
N TRP A 44 -3.65 -15.83 -5.47
CA TRP A 44 -3.11 -14.50 -5.20
C TRP A 44 -1.58 -14.50 -5.13
N GLU A 45 -0.97 -15.50 -4.48
CA GLU A 45 0.48 -15.67 -4.45
C GLU A 45 1.06 -15.86 -5.87
N LEU A 46 0.38 -16.65 -6.71
CA LEU A 46 0.76 -16.87 -8.10
C LEU A 46 0.60 -15.60 -8.95
N SER A 47 -0.52 -14.90 -8.84
CA SER A 47 -0.81 -13.68 -9.59
C SER A 47 0.13 -12.52 -9.25
N ASN A 48 0.70 -12.53 -8.05
CA ASN A 48 1.69 -11.54 -7.61
C ASN A 48 3.13 -12.08 -7.66
N GLY A 49 3.39 -13.34 -8.07
CA GLY A 49 4.75 -13.86 -8.22
C GLY A 49 5.57 -13.89 -6.92
N ILE A 50 4.98 -14.37 -5.81
CA ILE A 50 5.63 -14.35 -4.50
C ILE A 50 6.65 -15.50 -4.35
N ASP A 51 7.94 -15.15 -4.20
CA ASP A 51 9.04 -16.11 -4.03
C ASP A 51 9.25 -16.55 -2.57
N SER A 52 9.64 -17.81 -2.35
CA SER A 52 9.98 -18.33 -1.00
C SER A 52 11.47 -18.20 -0.72
N VAL A 53 11.87 -17.23 0.10
CA VAL A 53 13.28 -16.95 0.40
C VAL A 53 13.47 -16.72 1.90
N GLU A 54 14.22 -17.58 2.59
CA GLU A 54 14.43 -17.43 4.05
C GLU A 54 15.64 -16.57 4.43
N LYS A 55 16.70 -16.58 3.62
CA LYS A 55 17.95 -15.84 3.94
C LYS A 55 17.71 -14.33 4.05
N ILE A 56 16.75 -13.80 3.29
CA ILE A 56 16.41 -12.38 3.26
C ILE A 56 15.93 -11.84 4.63
N TYR A 57 15.40 -12.71 5.51
CA TYR A 57 14.91 -12.32 6.83
C TYR A 57 16.01 -12.13 7.88
N ARG A 58 17.26 -12.53 7.60
CA ARG A 58 18.38 -12.32 8.54
C ARG A 58 18.77 -10.84 8.55
N TYR A 59 18.90 -10.25 9.74
CA TYR A 59 19.35 -8.87 9.91
C TYR A 59 20.80 -8.86 10.40
N ASP A 60 21.67 -8.16 9.68
CA ASP A 60 23.05 -7.88 10.09
C ASP A 60 23.21 -6.38 10.36
N ALA A 61 23.28 -6.02 11.64
CA ALA A 61 23.38 -4.62 12.05
C ALA A 61 24.69 -3.96 11.60
N ASN A 62 25.79 -4.71 11.56
CA ASN A 62 27.10 -4.18 11.18
C ASN A 62 27.14 -3.91 9.67
N GLU A 63 26.58 -4.82 8.88
CA GLU A 63 26.42 -4.62 7.44
C GLU A 63 25.57 -3.38 7.13
N GLN A 64 24.42 -3.23 7.78
CA GLN A 64 23.56 -2.05 7.58
C GLN A 64 24.27 -0.75 7.98
N GLN A 65 24.98 -0.73 9.11
CA GLN A 65 25.76 0.43 9.52
C GLN A 65 26.88 0.77 8.52
N ALA A 66 27.57 -0.23 7.98
CA ALA A 66 28.61 -0.02 6.98
C ALA A 66 28.05 0.58 5.69
N ILE A 67 26.90 0.08 5.20
CA ILE A 67 26.22 0.62 4.02
C ILE A 67 25.80 2.08 4.26
N LEU A 68 25.19 2.37 5.42
CA LEU A 68 24.76 3.72 5.80
C LEU A 68 25.93 4.69 5.98
N ALA A 69 27.11 4.20 6.39
CA ALA A 69 28.31 5.02 6.51
C ALA A 69 28.91 5.38 5.15
N VAL A 70 28.87 4.45 4.18
CA VAL A 70 29.44 4.66 2.83
C VAL A 70 28.52 5.49 1.94
N LYS A 71 27.20 5.38 2.11
CA LYS A 71 26.17 6.07 1.32
C LYS A 71 26.38 5.97 -0.21
N PRO A 72 26.42 4.75 -0.77
CA PRO A 72 26.73 4.54 -2.19
C PRO A 72 25.75 5.23 -3.14
N TRP A 73 24.50 5.44 -2.72
CA TRP A 73 23.45 6.15 -3.47
C TRP A 73 23.75 7.65 -3.70
N GLU A 74 24.66 8.28 -2.95
CA GLU A 74 25.04 9.67 -3.21
C GLU A 74 25.82 9.84 -4.52
N LYS A 75 26.43 8.75 -5.03
CA LYS A 75 27.24 8.76 -6.26
C LYS A 75 26.43 8.52 -7.52
N ASP A 76 25.28 7.85 -7.40
CA ASP A 76 24.43 7.45 -8.51
C ASP A 76 22.95 7.67 -8.16
N PRO A 77 22.27 8.64 -8.81
CA PRO A 77 20.83 8.88 -8.63
C PRO A 77 19.95 7.65 -8.89
N HIS A 78 20.43 6.71 -9.71
CA HIS A 78 19.78 5.45 -10.09
C HIS A 78 20.39 4.23 -9.37
N TYR A 79 21.05 4.45 -8.22
CA TYR A 79 21.67 3.38 -7.44
C TYR A 79 20.67 2.29 -7.05
N PHE A 80 19.48 2.68 -6.59
CA PHE A 80 18.40 1.74 -6.29
C PHE A 80 17.61 1.42 -7.55
N LYS A 81 17.38 0.13 -7.79
CA LYS A 81 16.67 -0.36 -8.99
C LYS A 81 15.48 -1.24 -8.65
N GLU A 82 15.52 -1.89 -7.49
CA GLU A 82 14.53 -2.88 -7.07
C GLU A 82 14.01 -2.60 -5.66
N VAL A 83 12.76 -2.96 -5.43
CA VAL A 83 12.12 -3.05 -4.12
C VAL A 83 11.56 -4.45 -3.92
N LYS A 84 11.99 -5.12 -2.85
CA LYS A 84 11.47 -6.42 -2.43
C LYS A 84 10.49 -6.23 -1.29
N ILE A 85 9.25 -6.69 -1.43
CA ILE A 85 8.21 -6.51 -0.42
C ILE A 85 7.81 -7.85 0.19
N SER A 86 7.89 -7.96 1.52
CA SER A 86 7.39 -9.14 2.21
C SER A 86 5.88 -9.28 1.99
N ALA A 87 5.41 -10.50 1.83
CA ALA A 87 3.99 -10.78 1.64
C ALA A 87 3.14 -10.29 2.83
N LEU A 88 3.72 -10.30 4.04
CA LEU A 88 3.10 -9.72 5.23
C LEU A 88 2.92 -8.20 5.11
N ALA A 89 3.99 -7.48 4.72
CA ALA A 89 3.94 -6.03 4.53
C ALA A 89 2.95 -5.67 3.42
N LEU A 90 2.99 -6.37 2.28
CA LEU A 90 2.05 -6.21 1.18
C LEU A 90 0.60 -6.34 1.65
N LEU A 91 0.30 -7.45 2.36
CA LEU A 91 -1.04 -7.71 2.86
C LEU A 91 -1.51 -6.60 3.81
N LYS A 92 -0.66 -6.16 4.74
CA LYS A 92 -0.99 -5.07 5.67
C LYS A 92 -1.30 -3.77 4.95
N MET A 93 -0.45 -3.36 3.99
CA MET A 93 -0.64 -2.11 3.25
C MET A 93 -1.91 -2.16 2.39
N VAL A 94 -2.15 -3.26 1.66
CA VAL A 94 -3.37 -3.43 0.83
C VAL A 94 -4.62 -3.43 1.71
N MET A 95 -4.59 -4.13 2.85
CA MET A 95 -5.71 -4.13 3.79
C MET A 95 -5.97 -2.76 4.40
N HIS A 96 -4.92 -2.00 4.70
CA HIS A 96 -5.05 -0.63 5.18
C HIS A 96 -5.64 0.30 4.10
N ALA A 97 -5.10 0.27 2.88
CA ALA A 97 -5.59 1.04 1.74
C ALA A 97 -7.08 0.76 1.48
N ARG A 98 -7.48 -0.51 1.53
CA ARG A 98 -8.88 -0.88 1.35
C ARG A 98 -9.78 -0.35 2.48
N ARG A 99 -9.32 -0.35 3.73
CA ARG A 99 -10.09 0.19 4.86
C ARG A 99 -10.32 1.71 4.72
N GLY A 100 -9.41 2.43 4.06
CA GLY A 100 -9.58 3.84 3.71
C GLY A 100 -10.68 4.11 2.68
N GLY A 101 -11.08 3.10 1.90
CA GLY A 101 -12.12 3.22 0.88
C GLY A 101 -11.70 4.18 -0.24
N ASN A 102 -12.36 5.34 -0.33
CA ASN A 102 -12.06 6.39 -1.31
C ASN A 102 -11.16 7.50 -0.73
N LEU A 103 -10.77 7.40 0.53
CA LEU A 103 -9.85 8.35 1.17
C LEU A 103 -8.42 7.85 1.04
N GLU A 104 -7.48 8.77 0.87
CA GLU A 104 -6.07 8.44 0.92
C GLU A 104 -5.67 8.09 2.35
N ILE A 105 -4.92 7.01 2.50
CA ILE A 105 -4.28 6.65 3.76
C ILE A 105 -2.78 6.80 3.62
N MET A 106 -2.08 6.84 4.75
CA MET A 106 -0.63 6.72 4.75
C MET A 106 -0.12 5.86 5.90
N GLY A 107 1.07 5.33 5.71
CA GLY A 107 1.79 4.60 6.73
C GLY A 107 3.28 4.55 6.43
N VAL A 108 3.98 3.82 7.27
CA VAL A 108 5.44 3.77 7.28
C VAL A 108 5.90 2.35 7.03
N ILE A 109 7.07 2.25 6.41
CA ILE A 109 7.67 1.00 5.98
C ILE A 109 8.95 0.76 6.75
N GLN A 110 9.08 -0.45 7.30
CA GLN A 110 10.29 -0.94 7.95
C GLN A 110 11.01 -1.96 7.08
N GLY A 111 12.33 -1.89 7.11
CA GLY A 111 13.15 -2.76 6.30
C GLY A 111 14.64 -2.44 6.39
N LYS A 112 15.34 -2.79 5.31
CA LYS A 112 16.79 -2.69 5.19
C LYS A 112 17.21 -2.53 3.73
N VAL A 113 18.50 -2.25 3.51
CA VAL A 113 19.10 -2.17 2.18
C VAL A 113 20.00 -3.36 1.92
N ASP A 114 19.92 -3.93 0.72
CA ASP A 114 20.85 -4.93 0.21
C ASP A 114 21.31 -4.51 -1.19
N ALA A 115 22.53 -3.95 -1.25
CA ALA A 115 23.09 -3.35 -2.46
C ALA A 115 22.11 -2.40 -3.18
N HIS A 116 21.65 -2.77 -4.39
CA HIS A 116 20.76 -1.97 -5.24
C HIS A 116 19.27 -2.17 -4.95
N THR A 117 18.93 -2.92 -3.89
CA THR A 117 17.57 -3.32 -3.56
C THR A 117 17.17 -2.80 -2.17
N ILE A 118 16.00 -2.18 -2.08
CA ILE A 118 15.37 -1.85 -0.79
C ILE A 118 14.46 -3.00 -0.41
N ILE A 119 14.68 -3.60 0.75
CA ILE A 119 13.91 -4.73 1.26
C ILE A 119 12.93 -4.23 2.30
N ILE A 120 11.65 -4.38 2.02
CA ILE A 120 10.53 -4.05 2.88
C ILE A 120 10.12 -5.30 3.67
N MET A 121 10.34 -5.26 4.98
CA MET A 121 10.09 -6.36 5.91
C MET A 121 8.71 -6.27 6.57
N ASP A 122 8.31 -5.07 7.00
CA ASP A 122 7.01 -4.84 7.62
C ASP A 122 6.48 -3.43 7.29
N SER A 123 5.20 -3.21 7.57
CA SER A 123 4.56 -1.89 7.48
C SER A 123 3.60 -1.67 8.64
N PHE A 124 3.35 -0.41 8.96
CA PHE A 124 2.33 -0.01 9.92
C PHE A 124 1.60 1.26 9.48
N ALA A 125 0.32 1.34 9.84
CA ALA A 125 -0.53 2.50 9.55
C ALA A 125 -0.15 3.67 10.46
N LEU A 126 -0.13 4.88 9.91
CA LEU A 126 -0.09 6.08 10.72
C LEU A 126 -1.52 6.50 11.06
N PRO A 127 -1.80 6.99 12.27
CA PRO A 127 -3.13 7.43 12.69
C PRO A 127 -3.46 8.82 12.12
N VAL A 128 -3.29 9.00 10.82
CA VAL A 128 -3.46 10.28 10.13
C VAL A 128 -4.31 10.04 8.89
N GLU A 129 -5.37 10.86 8.73
CA GLU A 129 -6.16 10.86 7.50
C GLU A 129 -5.34 11.57 6.42
N GLY A 130 -4.91 10.80 5.40
CA GLY A 130 -4.24 11.35 4.23
C GLY A 130 -5.23 12.22 3.46
N THR A 131 -4.92 13.50 3.34
CA THR A 131 -5.56 14.34 2.34
C THR A 131 -4.43 15.03 1.59
N GLU A 132 -4.42 14.96 0.25
CA GLU A 132 -3.46 15.68 -0.60
C GLU A 132 -3.26 17.14 -0.16
N THR A 133 -4.28 17.76 0.42
CA THR A 133 -4.24 19.18 0.85
C THR A 133 -3.55 19.46 2.19
N ARG A 134 -3.19 18.46 3.00
CA ARG A 134 -2.62 18.69 4.34
C ARG A 134 -1.28 17.98 4.55
N VAL A 135 -0.21 18.73 4.34
CA VAL A 135 1.20 18.37 4.62
C VAL A 135 1.53 18.26 6.12
N ASN A 136 0.63 18.68 7.01
CA ASN A 136 0.95 18.95 8.42
C ASN A 136 0.90 17.74 9.38
N ALA A 137 0.70 16.53 8.87
CA ALA A 137 0.73 15.31 9.70
C ALA A 137 2.16 14.85 10.04
N GLN A 138 3.20 15.48 9.47
CA GLN A 138 4.59 15.05 9.61
C GLN A 138 5.06 14.98 11.07
N SER A 139 4.71 15.94 11.94
CA SER A 139 5.18 15.93 13.34
C SER A 139 4.62 14.77 14.15
N GLN A 140 3.30 14.52 14.06
CA GLN A 140 2.64 13.40 14.74
C GLN A 140 3.09 12.06 14.16
N ALA A 141 3.29 12.00 12.83
CA ALA A 141 3.85 10.84 12.17
C ALA A 141 5.27 10.54 12.68
N TYR A 142 6.16 11.53 12.77
CA TYR A 142 7.51 11.34 13.28
C TYR A 142 7.56 10.90 14.73
N GLU A 143 6.71 11.47 15.61
CA GLU A 143 6.63 11.03 17.00
C GLU A 143 6.19 9.57 17.09
N TYR A 144 5.14 9.21 16.34
CA TYR A 144 4.68 7.82 16.28
C TYR A 144 5.75 6.88 15.71
N MET A 145 6.47 7.30 14.67
CA MET A 145 7.56 6.52 14.05
C MET A 145 8.70 6.25 15.02
N SER A 146 9.12 7.25 15.80
CA SER A 146 10.17 7.10 16.81
C SER A 146 9.74 6.13 17.90
N ILE A 147 8.55 6.35 18.49
CA ILE A 147 8.00 5.49 19.55
C ILE A 147 7.81 4.05 19.04
N TYR A 148 7.29 3.88 17.82
CA TYR A 148 7.09 2.55 17.26
C TYR A 148 8.42 1.82 17.00
N SER A 149 9.42 2.54 16.49
CA SER A 149 10.75 1.98 16.28
C SER A 149 11.43 1.58 17.59
N GLU A 150 11.31 2.39 18.63
CA GLU A 150 11.80 2.08 19.99
C GLU A 150 11.09 0.85 20.58
N ASN A 151 9.79 0.70 20.35
CA ASN A 151 9.04 -0.47 20.81
C ASN A 151 9.33 -1.76 20.02
N CYS A 152 9.91 -1.64 18.82
CA CYS A 152 10.30 -2.79 18.00
C CYS A 152 11.61 -3.44 18.46
N GLU A 153 12.55 -2.66 18.99
CA GLU A 153 13.86 -3.19 19.41
C GLU A 153 13.77 -4.27 20.51
N PRO A 154 12.98 -4.10 21.59
CA PRO A 154 12.85 -5.10 22.65
C PRO A 154 12.27 -6.44 22.18
N VAL A 155 11.49 -6.44 21.09
CA VAL A 155 10.91 -7.66 20.50
C VAL A 155 11.78 -8.25 19.39
N GLY A 156 13.03 -7.77 19.24
CA GLY A 156 13.99 -8.28 18.28
C GLY A 156 13.74 -7.85 16.83
N ARG A 157 12.87 -6.86 16.61
CA ARG A 157 12.68 -6.24 15.29
C ARG A 157 13.65 -5.08 15.13
N LEU A 158 14.76 -5.36 14.47
CA LEU A 158 15.87 -4.42 14.31
C LEU A 158 15.76 -3.58 13.04
N ASP A 159 14.87 -3.94 12.12
CA ASP A 159 14.63 -3.22 10.87
C ASP A 159 14.21 -1.77 11.16
N LYS A 160 14.88 -0.84 10.47
CA LYS A 160 14.64 0.60 10.61
C LYS A 160 13.62 1.07 9.58
N VAL A 161 13.14 2.30 9.75
CA VAL A 161 12.29 2.92 8.73
C VAL A 161 13.10 3.15 7.46
N VAL A 162 12.59 2.67 6.34
CA VAL A 162 13.23 2.81 5.00
C VAL A 162 12.29 3.43 3.97
N GLY A 163 11.11 3.87 4.39
CA GLY A 163 10.14 4.44 3.47
C GLY A 163 8.78 4.72 4.08
N TRP A 164 7.90 5.16 3.21
CA TRP A 164 6.50 5.43 3.50
C TRP A 164 5.62 4.85 2.39
N TYR A 165 4.37 4.56 2.71
CA TYR A 165 3.37 4.22 1.72
C TYR A 165 2.14 5.09 1.87
N HIS A 166 1.46 5.32 0.76
CA HIS A 166 0.13 5.91 0.74
C HIS A 166 -0.73 5.26 -0.35
N SER A 167 -2.02 5.60 -0.36
CA SER A 167 -2.95 5.05 -1.34
C SER A 167 -3.48 6.10 -2.30
N HIS A 168 -3.65 5.73 -3.57
CA HIS A 168 -4.33 6.51 -4.60
C HIS A 168 -5.58 5.75 -5.07
N PRO A 169 -6.76 5.91 -4.44
CA PRO A 169 -7.94 5.11 -4.76
C PRO A 169 -8.54 5.45 -6.14
N GLY A 170 -8.26 4.60 -7.14
CA GLY A 170 -8.87 4.62 -8.47
C GLY A 170 -8.10 5.38 -9.57
N TYR A 171 -7.03 6.09 -9.24
CA TYR A 171 -6.27 6.93 -10.18
C TYR A 171 -4.82 6.46 -10.42
N GLY A 172 -4.48 5.25 -9.99
CA GLY A 172 -3.22 4.59 -10.30
C GLY A 172 -2.06 5.01 -9.41
N CYS A 173 -0.94 4.33 -9.59
CA CYS A 173 0.25 4.45 -8.77
C CYS A 173 1.26 5.40 -9.44
N TRP A 174 1.36 6.61 -8.93
CA TRP A 174 2.26 7.68 -9.37
C TRP A 174 2.45 8.69 -8.23
N LEU A 175 3.42 9.60 -8.33
CA LEU A 175 3.63 10.65 -7.32
C LEU A 175 3.07 12.00 -7.79
N SER A 176 2.17 12.59 -7.00
CA SER A 176 1.71 13.98 -7.16
C SER A 176 2.81 15.00 -6.88
N GLY A 177 2.58 16.27 -7.20
CA GLY A 177 3.55 17.33 -6.84
C GLY A 177 3.86 17.39 -5.34
N ILE A 178 2.89 17.06 -4.49
CA ILE A 178 3.02 17.03 -3.02
C ILE A 178 3.79 15.79 -2.58
N ASP A 179 3.54 14.65 -3.21
CA ASP A 179 4.28 13.42 -2.94
C ASP A 179 5.75 13.56 -3.35
N VAL A 180 6.03 14.18 -4.50
CA VAL A 180 7.39 14.47 -4.95
C VAL A 180 8.10 15.40 -3.96
N ALA A 181 7.44 16.44 -3.48
CA ALA A 181 8.02 17.33 -2.47
C ALA A 181 8.32 16.60 -1.16
N THR A 182 7.38 15.77 -0.69
CA THR A 182 7.52 14.96 0.53
C THR A 182 8.64 13.93 0.39
N GLN A 183 8.67 13.19 -0.71
CA GLN A 183 9.69 12.19 -0.99
C GLN A 183 11.08 12.81 -1.16
N SER A 184 11.17 13.97 -1.82
CA SER A 184 12.43 14.72 -1.93
C SER A 184 12.95 15.15 -0.56
N LEU A 185 12.05 15.59 0.33
CA LEU A 185 12.39 15.96 1.71
C LEU A 185 12.87 14.73 2.49
N ASN A 186 12.16 13.60 2.39
CA ASN A 186 12.53 12.36 3.07
C ASN A 186 13.88 11.82 2.55
N GLN A 187 14.13 11.83 1.24
CA GLN A 187 15.43 11.46 0.68
C GLN A 187 16.55 12.44 1.07
N GLN A 188 16.23 13.69 1.41
CA GLN A 188 17.23 14.64 1.89
C GLN A 188 17.65 14.38 3.34
N PHE A 189 16.71 13.96 4.21
CA PHE A 189 16.94 13.88 5.66
C PHE A 189 16.92 12.46 6.26
N GLN A 190 16.37 11.48 5.54
CA GLN A 190 16.14 10.11 6.01
C GLN A 190 16.61 9.04 5.01
N GLU A 191 17.58 9.37 4.15
CA GLU A 191 18.12 8.44 3.15
C GLU A 191 18.79 7.22 3.82
N PRO A 192 18.54 5.97 3.38
CA PRO A 192 17.77 5.54 2.21
C PRO A 192 16.24 5.51 2.43
N PHE A 193 15.47 6.19 1.55
CA PHE A 193 13.99 6.29 1.68
C PHE A 193 13.22 5.98 0.38
N VAL A 194 12.16 5.17 0.44
CA VAL A 194 11.29 4.85 -0.71
C VAL A 194 9.84 5.32 -0.50
N ALA A 195 9.19 5.78 -1.57
CA ALA A 195 7.75 6.03 -1.61
C ALA A 195 7.03 4.84 -2.27
N VAL A 196 6.02 4.27 -1.62
CA VAL A 196 5.17 3.21 -2.19
C VAL A 196 3.74 3.73 -2.33
N VAL A 197 3.16 3.58 -3.53
CA VAL A 197 1.78 3.98 -3.82
C VAL A 197 0.96 2.73 -4.12
N ILE A 198 -0.24 2.65 -3.55
CA ILE A 198 -1.15 1.51 -3.73
C ILE A 198 -2.50 2.01 -4.21
N ASP A 199 -3.04 1.41 -5.26
CA ASP A 199 -4.43 1.65 -5.68
C ASP A 199 -5.33 0.47 -5.25
N PRO A 200 -6.06 0.60 -4.12
CA PRO A 200 -6.90 -0.49 -3.63
C PRO A 200 -8.10 -0.76 -4.55
N ILE A 201 -8.59 0.26 -5.27
CA ILE A 201 -9.76 0.11 -6.15
C ILE A 201 -9.35 -0.67 -7.41
N ARG A 202 -8.23 -0.29 -8.02
CA ARG A 202 -7.68 -1.02 -9.17
C ARG A 202 -7.30 -2.44 -8.79
N THR A 203 -6.71 -2.63 -7.61
CA THR A 203 -6.37 -3.96 -7.09
C THR A 203 -7.58 -4.90 -7.06
N ILE A 204 -8.72 -4.43 -6.53
CA ILE A 204 -9.95 -5.24 -6.47
C ILE A 204 -10.51 -5.46 -7.88
N SER A 205 -10.45 -4.45 -8.75
CA SER A 205 -11.00 -4.54 -10.11
C SER A 205 -10.22 -5.49 -11.02
N ALA A 206 -8.89 -5.51 -10.91
CA ALA A 206 -8.00 -6.33 -11.74
C ALA A 206 -7.72 -7.71 -11.14
N GLY A 207 -7.93 -7.90 -9.83
CA GLY A 207 -7.54 -9.13 -9.13
C GLY A 207 -6.03 -9.31 -8.96
N LYS A 208 -5.25 -8.27 -9.25
CA LYS A 208 -3.79 -8.18 -9.08
C LYS A 208 -3.48 -6.90 -8.29
N VAL A 209 -2.52 -6.95 -7.38
CA VAL A 209 -2.15 -5.75 -6.60
C VAL A 209 -1.60 -4.69 -7.54
N ASP A 210 -2.23 -3.51 -7.53
CA ASP A 210 -1.74 -2.31 -8.21
C ASP A 210 -0.92 -1.51 -7.19
N LEU A 211 0.40 -1.60 -7.32
CA LEU A 211 1.37 -0.99 -6.43
C LEU A 211 2.58 -0.53 -7.24
N GLY A 212 3.02 0.71 -7.01
CA GLY A 212 4.26 1.26 -7.55
C GLY A 212 5.19 1.68 -6.43
N ALA A 213 6.50 1.49 -6.62
CA ALA A 213 7.53 2.02 -5.73
C ALA A 213 8.38 3.04 -6.49
N PHE A 214 8.70 4.16 -5.85
CA PHE A 214 9.27 5.32 -6.51
C PHE A 214 10.36 5.99 -5.67
N ARG A 215 11.29 6.63 -6.37
CA ARG A 215 12.27 7.55 -5.80
C ARG A 215 12.37 8.82 -6.64
N THR A 216 12.56 9.94 -5.98
CA THR A 216 12.75 11.24 -6.62
C THR A 216 14.20 11.46 -7.03
N TYR A 217 14.40 12.15 -8.14
CA TYR A 217 15.70 12.63 -8.55
C TYR A 217 16.21 13.75 -7.63
N PRO A 218 17.53 13.85 -7.38
CA PRO A 218 18.11 14.98 -6.67
C PRO A 218 17.79 16.32 -7.34
N LYS A 219 17.67 17.39 -6.54
CA LYS A 219 17.43 18.75 -7.06
C LYS A 219 18.54 19.13 -8.06
N GLY A 220 18.13 19.50 -9.27
CA GLY A 220 19.04 19.91 -10.36
C GLY A 220 19.49 18.79 -11.29
N TYR A 221 19.23 17.52 -10.96
CA TYR A 221 19.47 16.42 -11.88
C TYR A 221 18.46 16.44 -13.04
N LYS A 222 18.95 16.31 -14.27
CA LYS A 222 18.11 16.11 -15.45
C LYS A 222 18.27 14.66 -15.89
N PRO A 223 17.21 13.84 -15.81
CA PRO A 223 17.30 12.47 -16.31
C PRO A 223 17.60 12.48 -17.82
N PRO A 224 18.32 11.46 -18.33
CA PRO A 224 18.40 11.22 -19.76
C PRO A 224 16.98 11.14 -20.33
N ASP A 225 16.76 11.57 -21.58
CA ASP A 225 15.45 11.49 -22.25
C ASP A 225 15.03 10.01 -22.38
N GLU A 226 14.41 9.47 -21.33
CA GLU A 226 13.95 8.10 -21.23
C GLU A 226 12.45 7.96 -21.52
N GLN A 227 12.12 6.73 -21.92
CA GLN A 227 10.88 6.30 -22.54
C GLN A 227 9.61 6.61 -21.72
N PRO A 228 8.43 6.64 -22.37
CA PRO A 228 7.19 6.89 -21.67
C PRO A 228 7.05 5.84 -20.57
N SER A 229 6.92 6.29 -19.31
CA SER A 229 6.60 5.38 -18.21
C SER A 229 5.38 4.55 -18.59
N GLU A 230 5.30 3.34 -18.03
CA GLU A 230 4.20 2.41 -18.25
C GLU A 230 2.85 3.16 -18.24
N TYR A 231 2.12 3.08 -19.36
CA TYR A 231 0.92 3.89 -19.56
C TYR A 231 -0.15 3.47 -18.54
N GLN A 232 -0.47 4.38 -17.61
CA GLN A 232 -1.59 4.21 -16.69
C GLN A 232 -2.75 5.12 -17.11
N SER A 233 -3.99 4.63 -16.96
CA SER A 233 -5.19 5.43 -17.19
C SER A 233 -5.34 6.48 -16.09
N ILE A 234 -4.73 7.66 -16.24
CA ILE A 234 -4.85 8.72 -15.25
C ILE A 234 -6.13 9.54 -15.50
N PRO A 235 -6.88 9.87 -14.44
CA PRO A 235 -8.05 10.72 -14.57
C PRO A 235 -7.76 12.13 -15.10
N LEU A 236 -8.72 12.72 -15.82
CA LEU A 236 -8.58 14.04 -16.44
C LEU A 236 -8.30 15.17 -15.44
N ASN A 237 -8.79 15.05 -14.21
CA ASN A 237 -8.55 16.02 -13.14
C ASN A 237 -7.16 15.87 -12.49
N LYS A 238 -6.42 14.81 -12.82
CA LYS A 238 -5.08 14.50 -12.27
C LYS A 238 -3.98 14.53 -13.33
N ILE A 239 -4.35 14.47 -14.61
CA ILE A 239 -3.40 14.35 -15.72
C ILE A 239 -2.44 15.53 -15.85
N GLU A 240 -2.87 16.73 -15.45
CA GLU A 240 -2.01 17.93 -15.47
C GLU A 240 -0.91 17.82 -14.41
N ASP A 241 -1.27 17.51 -13.16
CA ASP A 241 -0.32 17.31 -12.06
C ASP A 241 0.66 16.17 -12.38
N PHE A 242 0.15 15.04 -12.87
CA PHE A 242 0.99 13.94 -13.34
C PHE A 242 1.97 14.40 -14.42
N GLY A 243 1.50 15.11 -15.45
CA GLY A 243 2.32 15.54 -16.59
C GLY A 243 3.45 16.51 -16.21
N VAL A 244 3.26 17.30 -15.15
CA VAL A 244 4.28 18.23 -14.64
C VAL A 244 5.36 17.50 -13.83
N HIS A 245 4.97 16.50 -13.04
CA HIS A 245 5.84 15.89 -12.04
C HIS A 245 6.40 14.51 -12.44
N CYS A 246 5.87 13.84 -13.46
CA CYS A 246 6.29 12.49 -13.86
C CYS A 246 7.78 12.32 -14.20
N LYS A 247 8.47 13.42 -14.56
CA LYS A 247 9.91 13.41 -14.84
C LYS A 247 10.80 13.65 -13.61
N GLN A 248 10.21 13.88 -12.44
CA GLN A 248 10.93 14.21 -11.21
C GLN A 248 11.24 12.98 -10.34
N TYR A 249 10.73 11.81 -10.73
CA TYR A 249 10.95 10.54 -10.06
C TYR A 249 11.10 9.42 -11.08
N TYR A 250 11.54 8.25 -10.60
CA TYR A 250 11.62 7.02 -11.37
C TYR A 250 10.96 5.87 -10.61
N PRO A 251 10.35 4.91 -11.34
CA PRO A 251 9.83 3.69 -10.75
C PRO A 251 10.98 2.71 -10.43
N LEU A 252 10.78 1.91 -9.38
CA LEU A 252 11.62 0.78 -9.02
C LEU A 252 10.91 -0.51 -9.44
N GLU A 253 11.68 -1.53 -9.82
CA GLU A 253 11.15 -2.86 -10.06
C GLU A 253 10.64 -3.47 -8.75
N VAL A 254 9.37 -3.87 -8.69
CA VAL A 254 8.76 -4.43 -7.49
C VAL A 254 8.72 -5.95 -7.59
N SER A 255 9.28 -6.62 -6.59
CA SER A 255 9.19 -8.08 -6.42
C SER A 255 8.70 -8.41 -5.00
N TYR A 256 8.17 -9.62 -4.81
CA TYR A 256 7.54 -10.03 -3.56
C TYR A 256 8.15 -11.31 -3.02
N PHE A 257 8.27 -11.43 -1.70
CA PHE A 257 8.83 -12.61 -1.06
C PHE A 257 8.05 -13.01 0.21
N LYS A 258 8.17 -14.29 0.60
CA LYS A 258 7.62 -14.80 1.86
C LYS A 258 8.57 -15.81 2.52
N SER A 259 8.47 -15.94 3.84
CA SER A 259 9.07 -17.04 4.61
C SER A 259 8.08 -18.19 4.78
N SER A 260 8.58 -19.34 5.27
CA SER A 260 7.75 -20.46 5.69
C SER A 260 6.81 -20.10 6.85
N LEU A 261 7.22 -19.18 7.73
CA LEU A 261 6.39 -18.66 8.81
C LEU A 261 5.32 -17.70 8.29
N ASP A 262 5.68 -16.82 7.35
CA ASP A 262 4.75 -15.90 6.71
C ASP A 262 3.65 -16.67 5.98
N ALA A 263 3.97 -17.78 5.32
CA ALA A 263 2.97 -18.63 4.68
C ALA A 263 1.86 -19.08 5.67
N ARG A 264 2.22 -19.45 6.91
CA ARG A 264 1.24 -19.83 7.95
C ARG A 264 0.42 -18.64 8.47
N LEU A 265 1.08 -17.49 8.63
CA LEU A 265 0.42 -16.24 9.01
C LEU A 265 -0.56 -15.78 7.93
N LEU A 266 -0.14 -15.82 6.66
CA LEU A 266 -0.95 -15.50 5.51
C LEU A 266 -2.17 -16.40 5.43
N GLU A 267 -2.02 -17.72 5.60
CA GLU A 267 -3.15 -18.65 5.62
C GLU A 267 -4.17 -18.29 6.72
N SER A 268 -3.69 -17.96 7.92
CA SER A 268 -4.54 -17.56 9.04
C SER A 268 -5.26 -16.22 8.79
N LEU A 269 -4.54 -15.22 8.28
CA LEU A 269 -5.09 -13.89 7.97
C LEU A 269 -6.07 -13.95 6.80
N TRP A 270 -5.73 -14.74 5.78
CA TRP A 270 -6.54 -14.94 4.58
C TRP A 270 -7.91 -15.53 4.92
N ASN A 271 -7.94 -16.55 5.78
CA ASN A 271 -9.18 -17.16 6.26
C ASN A 271 -10.07 -16.16 7.00
N THR A 272 -9.48 -15.19 7.69
CA THR A 272 -10.23 -14.24 8.52
C THR A 272 -10.83 -13.10 7.70
N TYR A 273 -10.13 -12.63 6.66
CA TYR A 273 -10.48 -11.38 5.97
C TYR A 273 -10.83 -11.57 4.49
N TRP A 274 -10.28 -12.59 3.84
CA TRP A 274 -10.43 -12.74 2.40
C TRP A 274 -11.68 -13.50 2.00
N VAL A 275 -12.25 -14.32 2.88
CA VAL A 275 -13.60 -14.89 2.69
C VAL A 275 -14.62 -13.77 2.46
N THR A 276 -14.57 -12.68 3.23
CA THR A 276 -15.44 -11.50 3.04
C THR A 276 -15.13 -10.69 1.78
N THR A 277 -13.93 -10.84 1.23
CA THR A 277 -13.42 -10.10 0.08
C THR A 277 -13.75 -10.75 -1.24
N LEU A 278 -13.67 -12.08 -1.31
CA LEU A 278 -13.99 -12.85 -2.51
C LEU A 278 -15.46 -13.26 -2.57
N SER A 279 -16.15 -13.27 -1.43
CA SER A 279 -17.61 -13.42 -1.40
C SER A 279 -18.34 -12.14 -1.84
N SER A 280 -17.69 -10.98 -1.80
CA SER A 280 -18.26 -9.76 -2.38
C SER A 280 -18.15 -9.80 -3.90
N ASN A 281 -19.29 -9.75 -4.59
CA ASN A 281 -19.33 -9.75 -6.05
C ASN A 281 -18.53 -8.54 -6.59
N PRO A 282 -17.44 -8.74 -7.33
CA PRO A 282 -16.57 -7.65 -7.80
C PRO A 282 -17.33 -6.60 -8.61
N LEU A 283 -18.35 -7.02 -9.37
CA LEU A 283 -19.19 -6.10 -10.16
C LEU A 283 -20.03 -5.17 -9.29
N LEU A 284 -20.55 -5.66 -8.17
CA LEU A 284 -21.32 -4.83 -7.23
C LEU A 284 -20.39 -3.93 -6.42
N THR A 285 -19.26 -4.48 -5.97
CA THR A 285 -18.29 -3.76 -5.14
C THR A 285 -17.62 -2.62 -5.91
N ASN A 286 -17.35 -2.83 -7.21
CA ASN A 286 -16.69 -1.85 -8.08
C ASN A 286 -17.67 -1.09 -9.00
N PHE A 287 -18.98 -1.17 -8.76
CA PHE A 287 -19.98 -0.57 -9.65
C PHE A 287 -19.78 0.95 -9.78
N SER A 288 -19.53 1.63 -8.67
CA SER A 288 -19.27 3.08 -8.62
C SER A 288 -18.01 3.44 -9.42
N TYR A 289 -16.91 2.73 -9.19
CA TYR A 289 -15.65 2.93 -9.89
C TYR A 289 -15.81 2.73 -11.41
N THR A 290 -16.44 1.63 -11.82
CA THR A 290 -16.66 1.32 -13.25
C THR A 290 -17.52 2.39 -13.91
N THR A 291 -18.60 2.83 -13.24
CA THR A 291 -19.45 3.91 -13.73
C THR A 291 -18.67 5.23 -13.87
N GLN A 292 -17.77 5.51 -12.93
CA GLN A 292 -16.94 6.71 -12.97
C GLN A 292 -15.90 6.66 -14.09
N GLN A 293 -15.26 5.51 -14.33
CA GLN A 293 -14.37 5.29 -15.47
C GLN A 293 -15.10 5.45 -16.82
N VAL A 294 -16.34 5.00 -16.93
CA VAL A 294 -17.16 5.20 -18.14
C VAL A 294 -17.48 6.69 -18.36
N LYS A 295 -17.88 7.41 -17.31
CA LYS A 295 -18.11 8.87 -17.38
C LYS A 295 -16.84 9.61 -17.80
N GLU A 296 -15.72 9.23 -17.23
CA GLU A 296 -14.42 9.81 -17.55
C GLU A 296 -13.99 9.53 -18.99
N LEU A 297 -14.20 8.31 -19.49
CA LEU A 297 -13.95 7.98 -20.89
C LEU A 297 -14.82 8.81 -21.83
N SER A 298 -16.09 9.04 -21.48
CA SER A 298 -16.99 9.93 -22.24
C SER A 298 -16.41 11.35 -22.32
N SER A 299 -15.99 11.94 -21.21
CA SER A 299 -15.37 13.28 -21.20
C SER A 299 -14.04 13.33 -21.96
N LYS A 300 -13.23 12.26 -21.93
CA LYS A 300 -12.01 12.15 -22.74
C LYS A 300 -12.33 12.14 -24.23
N LEU A 301 -13.35 11.38 -24.64
CA LEU A 301 -13.81 11.32 -26.04
C LEU A 301 -14.35 12.67 -26.53
N GLU A 302 -15.11 13.40 -25.71
CA GLU A 302 -15.57 14.75 -26.02
C GLU A 302 -14.40 15.71 -26.28
N LYS A 303 -13.37 15.71 -25.42
CA LYS A 303 -12.16 16.53 -25.62
C LYS A 303 -11.43 16.18 -26.93
N VAL A 304 -11.35 14.89 -27.28
CA VAL A 304 -10.74 14.45 -28.55
C VAL A 304 -11.57 14.94 -29.74
N HIS A 305 -12.90 14.81 -29.66
CA HIS A 305 -13.83 15.28 -30.70
C HIS A 305 -13.70 16.79 -30.94
N ASP A 306 -13.64 17.59 -29.88
CA ASP A 306 -13.43 19.03 -29.98
C ASP A 306 -12.07 19.39 -30.59
N LYS A 307 -11.03 18.62 -30.27
CA LYS A 307 -9.69 18.81 -30.85
C LYS A 307 -9.67 18.48 -32.35
N ILE A 308 -10.37 17.42 -32.77
CA ILE A 308 -10.53 17.06 -34.18
C ILE A 308 -11.33 18.14 -34.93
N LYS A 309 -12.40 18.69 -34.33
CA LYS A 309 -13.17 19.78 -34.93
C LYS A 309 -12.32 21.03 -35.18
N LYS A 310 -11.39 21.37 -34.28
CA LYS A 310 -10.48 22.52 -34.45
C LYS A 310 -9.42 22.32 -35.55
N LEU A 311 -9.19 21.08 -35.98
CA LEU A 311 -8.25 20.75 -37.05
C LEU A 311 -8.90 20.72 -38.43
N LYS A 312 -10.23 20.84 -38.51
CA LYS A 312 -11.01 20.99 -39.75
C LYS A 312 -11.39 22.45 -39.97
#